data_AF-A0A7S2SLF5-F1
#
_entry.id   AF-A0A7S2SLF5-F1
#
_cell.length_a   1.000
_cell.length_b   1.000
_cell.length_c   1.000
_cell.angle_alpha   90.00
_cell.angle_beta   90.00
_cell.angle_gamma   90.00
#
_symmetry.space_group_name_H-M   'P 1'
#
loop_
_entity.id
_entity.type
_entity.pdbx_description
1 polymer ?
#
loop_
_entity_poly.entity_id
_entity_poly.type
_entity_poly.pdbx_seq_one_letter_code
_entity_poly.pdbx_strand_id
1 'polypeptide(L)'
;NKLVRYQEIRCHMTFDIKMDGKFTRKVRFVAGGHTTEPSSSTTYLIVVSRDIVWVDFLIVALNVLNIWTADIGKAYLEASYRKQIWAKSGPKFGSGANFVMIKERVIYRLKTS
;
A
#
# COMPACT_ATOMS: atom_id res chain seq x y z
N ASN A 1 -22.00 -2.37 18.90
CA ASN A 1 -20.56 -2.03 18.83
C ASN A 1 -19.96 -2.40 17.47
N LYS A 2 -19.92 -1.44 16.52
CA LYS A 2 -19.42 -1.66 15.15
C LYS A 2 -17.91 -1.97 15.07
N LEU A 3 -17.14 -1.73 16.13
CA LEU A 3 -15.68 -1.81 16.14
C LEU A 3 -15.11 -3.19 16.56
N VAL A 4 -15.94 -4.14 17.02
CA VAL A 4 -15.47 -5.44 17.56
C VAL A 4 -14.70 -6.28 16.53
N ARG A 5 -14.88 -6.01 15.24
CA ARG A 5 -14.23 -6.72 14.12
C ARG A 5 -13.11 -5.91 13.44
N TYR A 6 -12.81 -4.69 13.91
CA TYR A 6 -11.82 -3.84 13.30
C TYR A 6 -10.47 -3.94 14.03
N GLN A 7 -9.38 -4.17 13.29
CA GLN A 7 -8.03 -4.16 13.85
C GLN A 7 -7.50 -2.72 13.95
N GLU A 8 -6.98 -2.35 15.12
CA GLU A 8 -6.27 -1.08 15.29
C GLU A 8 -4.88 -1.16 14.64
N ILE A 9 -4.51 -0.13 13.87
CA ILE A 9 -3.19 0.00 13.27
C ILE A 9 -2.60 1.35 13.63
N ARG A 10 -1.35 1.34 14.11
CA ARG A 10 -0.57 2.56 14.29
C ARG A 10 -0.13 3.10 12.93
N CYS A 11 -0.48 4.34 12.65
CA CYS A 11 -0.10 5.02 11.41
C CYS A 11 0.71 6.28 11.70
N HIS A 12 1.59 6.65 10.77
CA HIS A 12 2.39 7.88 10.88
C HIS A 12 2.56 8.54 9.51
N MET A 13 2.79 9.85 9.53
CA MET A 13 3.18 10.59 8.32
C MET A 13 4.70 10.61 8.19
N THR A 14 5.19 10.20 7.03
CA THR A 14 6.58 10.30 6.61
C THR A 14 6.73 11.47 5.65
N PHE A 15 7.74 12.29 5.87
CA PHE A 15 8.09 13.43 5.02
C PHE A 15 9.39 13.10 4.29
N ASP A 16 9.39 13.28 2.98
CA ASP A 16 10.50 12.92 2.10
C ASP A 16 10.70 14.02 1.05
N ILE A 17 11.94 14.22 0.62
CA ILE A 17 12.30 15.15 -0.45
C ILE A 17 12.86 14.31 -1.58
N LYS A 18 12.12 14.23 -2.68
CA LYS A 18 12.57 13.49 -3.86
C LYS A 18 13.66 14.31 -4.57
N MET A 19 14.82 13.69 -4.80
CA MET A 19 15.92 14.27 -5.57
C MET A 19 15.67 14.14 -7.07
N ASP A 20 14.55 14.67 -7.57
CA ASP A 20 14.14 14.62 -8.98
C ASP A 20 14.47 15.91 -9.75
N GLY A 21 15.46 16.68 -9.26
CA GLY A 21 15.86 17.98 -9.82
C GLY A 21 14.93 19.15 -9.46
N LYS A 22 13.67 18.87 -9.08
CA LYS A 22 12.70 19.88 -8.61
C LYS A 22 12.51 19.89 -7.08
N PHE A 23 13.25 19.03 -6.37
CA PHE A 23 13.16 18.85 -4.91
C PHE A 23 11.71 18.69 -4.43
N THR A 24 10.99 17.76 -5.07
CA THR A 24 9.57 17.57 -4.78
C THR A 24 9.38 17.09 -3.34
N ARG A 25 8.71 17.89 -2.51
CA ARG A 25 8.34 17.54 -1.13
C ARG A 25 7.15 16.59 -1.16
N LYS A 26 7.31 15.40 -0.59
CA LYS A 26 6.26 14.37 -0.52
C LYS A 26 5.93 14.03 0.92
N VAL A 27 4.63 13.93 1.18
CA VAL A 27 4.10 13.40 2.44
C VAL A 27 3.40 12.09 2.15
N ARG A 28 3.74 11.05 2.91
CA ARG A 28 3.10 9.73 2.80
C ARG A 28 2.49 9.36 4.15
N PHE A 29 1.24 8.93 4.12
CA PHE A 29 0.59 8.31 5.27
C PHE A 29 0.86 6.81 5.24
N VAL A 30 1.56 6.32 6.26
CA VAL A 30 2.18 5.00 6.28
C VAL A 30 1.60 4.17 7.42
N ALA A 31 1.22 2.93 7.12
CA ALA A 31 0.82 1.94 8.11
C ALA A 31 2.03 1.34 8.82
N GLY A 32 1.92 1.11 10.12
CA GLY A 32 2.82 0.23 10.87
C GLY A 32 2.51 -1.24 10.56
N GLY A 33 2.68 -1.68 9.30
CA GLY A 33 2.28 -3.03 8.86
C GLY A 33 2.92 -4.20 9.64
N HIS A 34 4.00 -3.97 10.39
CA HIS A 34 4.52 -4.98 11.32
C HIS A 34 3.50 -5.36 12.41
N THR A 35 2.68 -4.40 12.85
CA THR A 35 1.66 -4.58 13.90
C THR A 35 0.38 -5.26 13.42
N THR A 36 0.21 -5.45 12.11
CA THR A 36 -0.93 -6.22 11.57
C THR A 36 -0.61 -7.70 11.55
N GLU A 37 -1.53 -8.48 12.09
CA GLU A 37 -1.56 -9.92 11.91
C GLU A 37 -1.93 -10.23 10.45
N PRO A 38 -1.11 -10.98 9.71
CA PRO A 38 -1.50 -11.45 8.40
C PRO A 38 -2.72 -12.36 8.57
N SER A 39 -3.73 -12.22 7.71
CA SER A 39 -4.78 -13.25 7.65
C SER A 39 -4.15 -14.54 7.15
N SER A 40 -4.67 -15.69 7.58
CA SER A 40 -4.29 -17.01 7.05
C SER A 40 -4.38 -17.10 5.53
N SER A 41 -5.20 -16.26 4.90
CA SER A 41 -5.33 -16.09 3.44
C SER A 41 -4.67 -14.80 2.92
N THR A 42 -3.51 -14.40 3.45
CA THR A 42 -2.73 -13.28 2.87
C THR A 42 -2.17 -13.76 1.54
N THR A 43 -3.00 -13.77 0.52
CA THR A 43 -2.59 -14.05 -0.84
C THR A 43 -1.71 -12.87 -1.25
N TYR A 44 -0.41 -13.12 -1.33
CA TYR A 44 0.59 -12.23 -1.90
C TYR A 44 0.30 -12.12 -3.40
N LEU A 45 -0.80 -11.45 -3.74
CA LEU A 45 -1.25 -11.26 -5.11
C LEU A 45 -0.80 -9.86 -5.48
N ILE A 46 0.15 -9.78 -6.40
CA ILE A 46 0.53 -8.64 -7.28
C ILE A 46 2.04 -8.66 -7.49
N VAL A 47 2.83 -9.16 -6.54
CA VAL A 47 4.27 -9.36 -6.79
C VAL A 47 4.42 -10.70 -7.50
N VAL A 48 4.45 -10.62 -8.83
CA VAL A 48 4.87 -11.74 -9.67
C VAL A 48 6.25 -12.18 -9.17
N SER A 49 6.39 -13.46 -8.84
CA SER A 49 7.71 -13.99 -8.47
C SER A 49 8.66 -13.76 -9.64
N ARG A 50 9.93 -13.50 -9.32
CA ARG A 50 10.94 -13.26 -10.37
C ARG A 50 10.96 -14.39 -11.39
N ASP A 51 10.76 -15.62 -10.92
CA ASP A 51 10.76 -16.83 -11.75
C ASP A 51 9.63 -16.83 -12.79
N ILE A 52 8.44 -16.35 -12.44
CA ILE A 52 7.31 -16.23 -13.41
C ILE A 52 7.61 -15.13 -14.43
N VAL A 53 8.15 -13.98 -14.00
CA VAL A 53 8.55 -12.90 -14.93
C VAL A 53 9.58 -13.41 -15.94
N TRP A 54 10.51 -14.27 -15.52
CA TRP A 54 11.49 -14.89 -16.42
C TRP A 54 10.84 -15.80 -17.45
N VAL A 55 9.90 -16.64 -17.02
CA VAL A 55 9.15 -17.52 -17.94
C VAL A 55 8.34 -16.69 -18.95
N ASP A 56 7.68 -15.63 -18.51
CA ASP A 56 6.92 -14.74 -19.40
C ASP A 56 7.82 -14.08 -20.45
N PHE A 57 9.00 -13.58 -20.05
CA PHE A 57 9.96 -13.03 -21.00
C PHE A 57 10.50 -14.07 -21.99
N LEU A 58 10.71 -15.32 -21.56
CA LEU A 58 11.11 -16.40 -22.46
C LEU A 58 10.05 -16.68 -23.52
N ILE A 59 8.77 -16.76 -23.12
CA ILE A 59 7.64 -16.99 -24.02
C ILE A 59 7.51 -15.83 -25.02
N VAL A 60 7.64 -14.59 -24.55
CA VAL A 60 7.59 -13.41 -25.42
C VAL A 60 8.72 -13.41 -26.45
N ALA A 61 9.95 -13.75 -26.04
CA ALA A 61 11.09 -13.86 -26.94
C ALA A 61 10.89 -14.95 -28.00
N LEU A 62 10.32 -16.11 -27.62
CA LEU A 62 10.03 -17.20 -28.55
C LEU A 62 8.99 -16.82 -29.62
N ASN A 63 8.01 -15.99 -29.24
CA ASN A 63 6.91 -15.58 -30.12
C ASN A 63 7.16 -14.23 -30.83
N VAL A 64 8.35 -13.63 -30.67
CA VAL A 64 8.72 -12.33 -31.27
C VAL A 64 7.69 -11.24 -30.94
N LEU A 65 7.21 -11.21 -29.69
CA LEU A 65 6.24 -10.21 -29.23
C LEU A 65 6.95 -8.99 -28.65
N ASN A 66 6.34 -7.81 -28.80
CA ASN A 66 6.84 -6.57 -28.20
C ASN A 66 6.38 -6.44 -26.74
N ILE A 67 7.30 -6.14 -25.84
CA ILE A 67 7.03 -5.95 -24.41
C ILE A 67 6.77 -4.47 -24.15
N TRP A 68 5.69 -4.18 -23.43
CA TRP A 68 5.37 -2.84 -22.96
C TRP A 68 5.47 -2.81 -21.44
N THR A 69 6.31 -1.94 -20.91
CA THR A 69 6.49 -1.75 -19.47
C THR A 69 5.97 -0.39 -19.06
N ALA A 70 5.09 -0.35 -18.07
CA ALA A 70 4.58 0.89 -17.49
C ALA A 70 4.64 0.83 -15.96
N ASP A 71 5.06 1.93 -15.35
CA ASP A 71 4.95 2.11 -13.89
C ASP A 71 3.60 2.77 -13.58
N ILE A 72 2.75 2.06 -12.85
CA ILE A 72 1.44 2.58 -12.44
C ILE A 72 1.60 3.36 -11.14
N GLY A 73 1.75 4.68 -11.29
CA GLY A 73 1.82 5.60 -10.15
C GLY A 73 0.57 5.51 -9.26
N LYS A 74 0.78 5.40 -7.94
CA LYS A 74 -0.28 5.38 -6.90
C LYS A 74 -1.23 4.17 -6.94
N ALA A 75 -0.87 3.06 -7.60
CA ALA A 75 -1.71 1.86 -7.71
C ALA A 75 -2.37 1.43 -6.37
N TYR A 76 -1.64 1.49 -5.26
CA TYR A 76 -2.15 1.13 -3.94
C TYR A 76 -3.31 2.01 -3.44
N LEU A 77 -3.34 3.30 -3.77
CA LEU A 77 -4.37 4.21 -3.28
C LEU A 77 -5.73 3.98 -3.98
N GLU A 78 -5.72 3.34 -5.15
CA GLU A 78 -6.94 3.03 -5.89
C GLU A 78 -7.53 1.67 -5.52
N ALA A 79 -6.74 0.81 -4.89
CA ALA A 79 -7.20 -0.50 -4.46
C ALA A 79 -8.22 -0.38 -3.30
N SER A 80 -9.41 -0.94 -3.53
CA SER A 80 -10.42 -1.11 -2.49
C SER A 80 -9.96 -2.15 -1.47
N TYR A 81 -10.03 -1.82 -0.17
CA TYR A 81 -9.55 -2.70 0.88
C TYR A 81 -10.72 -3.34 1.63
N ARG A 82 -10.84 -4.68 1.57
CA ARG A 82 -11.96 -5.43 2.20
C ARG A 82 -11.83 -5.60 3.71
N LYS A 83 -10.63 -5.45 4.27
CA LYS A 83 -10.39 -5.65 5.71
C LYS A 83 -10.73 -4.38 6.47
N GLN A 84 -11.47 -4.56 7.54
CA GLN A 84 -11.92 -3.52 8.45
C GLN A 84 -10.76 -3.12 9.37
N ILE A 85 -10.03 -2.07 9.02
CA ILE A 85 -8.93 -1.50 9.83
C ILE A 85 -9.27 -0.08 10.26
N TRP A 86 -8.81 0.30 11.45
CA TRP A 86 -8.99 1.64 11.97
C TRP A 86 -7.69 2.17 12.58
N ALA A 87 -7.57 3.49 12.63
CA ALA A 87 -6.43 4.16 13.25
C ALA A 87 -6.90 5.41 13.99
N LYS A 88 -6.29 5.71 15.12
CA LYS A 88 -6.47 6.99 15.79
C LYS A 88 -5.71 8.09 15.06
N SER A 89 -6.36 9.21 14.84
CA SER A 89 -5.76 10.38 14.23
C SER A 89 -4.70 11.00 15.15
N GLY A 90 -3.49 11.14 14.62
CA GLY A 90 -2.37 11.72 15.36
C GLY A 90 -2.46 13.25 15.46
N PRO A 91 -1.57 13.89 16.25
CA PRO A 91 -1.55 15.34 16.43
C PRO A 91 -1.32 16.13 15.12
N LYS A 92 -0.75 15.47 14.10
CA LYS A 92 -0.50 16.05 12.77
C LYS A 92 -1.78 16.42 11.99
N PHE A 93 -2.96 15.98 12.44
CA PHE A 93 -4.25 16.32 11.82
C PHE A 93 -4.89 17.59 12.37
N GLY A 94 -4.21 18.32 13.27
CA GLY A 94 -4.70 19.60 13.80
C GLY A 94 -6.02 19.43 14.55
N SER A 95 -7.07 20.15 14.11
CA SER A 95 -8.42 20.04 14.69
C SER A 95 -9.03 18.64 14.57
N GLY A 96 -8.53 17.82 13.63
CA GLY A 96 -8.90 16.42 13.46
C GLY A 96 -8.05 15.44 14.29
N ALA A 97 -7.31 15.89 15.30
CA ALA A 97 -6.56 15.00 16.19
C ALA A 97 -7.50 14.17 17.10
N ASN A 98 -7.07 12.95 17.46
CA ASN A 98 -7.80 12.02 18.33
C ASN A 98 -9.11 11.42 17.79
N PHE A 99 -9.49 11.71 16.53
CA PHE A 99 -10.63 11.05 15.89
C PHE A 99 -10.30 9.61 15.48
N VAL A 100 -11.34 8.76 15.48
CA VAL A 100 -11.27 7.40 14.94
C VAL A 100 -11.44 7.47 13.42
N MET A 101 -10.41 7.04 12.68
CA MET A 101 -10.47 6.95 11.22
C MET A 101 -10.62 5.50 10.78
N ILE A 102 -11.63 5.24 9.96
CA ILE A 102 -11.80 3.97 9.24
C ILE A 102 -11.12 4.10 7.88
N LYS A 103 -10.40 3.06 7.43
CA LYS A 103 -9.76 3.06 6.10
C LYS A 103 -10.60 2.30 5.09
N GLU A 104 -10.91 2.96 3.98
CA GLU A 104 -11.62 2.35 2.83
C GLU A 104 -10.66 1.91 1.72
N ARG A 105 -9.46 2.51 1.67
CA ARG A 105 -8.42 2.27 0.65
C ARG A 105 -7.13 1.78 1.29
N VAL A 106 -6.32 1.07 0.51
CA VAL A 106 -5.01 0.60 0.97
C VAL A 106 -4.08 1.78 1.20
N ILE A 107 -3.28 1.70 2.28
CA ILE A 107 -2.29 2.70 2.67
C ILE A 107 -0.88 2.10 2.55
N TYR A 108 0.12 2.96 2.38
CA TYR A 108 1.50 2.51 2.18
C TYR A 108 2.02 1.64 3.33
N ARG A 109 2.82 0.62 3.00
CA ARG A 109 3.46 -0.34 3.94
C ARG A 109 2.49 -1.19 4.75
N LEU A 110 1.31 -1.45 4.20
CA LEU A 110 0.49 -2.56 4.68
C LEU A 110 1.13 -3.87 4.18
N LYS A 111 1.13 -4.94 4.97
CA LYS A 111 1.68 -6.25 4.53
C LYS A 111 0.95 -6.83 3.30
N THR A 112 -0.28 -6.38 3.07
CA THR A 112 -1.17 -6.79 1.98
C THR A 112 -1.33 -5.70 0.91
N SER A 113 -0.43 -4.70 0.86
CA SER A 113 -0.41 -3.71 -0.24
C SER A 113 0.32 -4.29 -1.43
#